data_AF-A0A351X3G8-F1
#
_entry.id   AF-A0A351X3G8-F1
#
_cell.length_a   1.000
_cell.length_b   1.000
_cell.length_c   1.000
_cell.angle_alpha   90.00
_cell.angle_beta   90.00
_cell.angle_gamma   90.00
#
_symmetry.space_group_name_H-M   'P 1'
#
loop_
_entity.id
_entity.type
_entity.pdbx_description
1 polymer ?
#
loop_
_entity_poly.entity_id
_entity_poly.type
_entity_poly.pdbx_seq_one_letter_code
_entity_poly.pdbx_strand_id
1 'polypeptide(L)'
;MKDYLASLVKQTTSPLEGRNLAREYLQARILGSLQRSGAMIPLAFHGGTALRFLYSHGRFSEDLDFALEGNRQRYDFRSYLQAIRSELTPEGYQVELKVNDKKTVHSAFVRFPGLLFDLGLSPQRSEVLAVKVEVDTNPPQGAGLSTTVVRRFVVLQLHHHDKASLLSGKLHAVLQRSYPKGRDI
;
A
#
# COMPACT_ATOMS: atom_id res chain seq x y z
N MET A 1 -16.36 -6.37 8.51
CA MET A 1 -15.31 -5.98 7.53
C MET A 1 -14.29 -7.10 7.29
N LYS A 2 -13.71 -7.71 8.34
CA LYS A 2 -12.95 -8.97 8.19
C LYS A 2 -13.77 -10.12 7.60
N ASP A 3 -15.04 -10.23 7.98
CA ASP A 3 -15.96 -11.23 7.40
C ASP A 3 -16.23 -10.99 5.91
N TYR A 4 -16.28 -9.72 5.49
CA TYR A 4 -16.42 -9.39 4.07
C TYR A 4 -15.19 -9.85 3.30
N LEU A 5 -13.97 -9.60 3.81
CA LEU A 5 -12.76 -10.18 3.22
C LEU A 5 -12.82 -11.71 3.16
N ALA A 6 -13.25 -12.39 4.23
CA ALA A 6 -13.40 -13.84 4.23
C ALA A 6 -14.40 -14.31 3.16
N SER A 7 -15.49 -13.59 2.95
CA SER A 7 -16.48 -13.89 1.91
C SER A 7 -15.92 -13.75 0.48
N LEU A 8 -15.03 -12.77 0.25
CA LEU A 8 -14.35 -12.60 -1.03
C LEU A 8 -13.31 -13.69 -1.27
N VAL A 9 -12.54 -14.05 -0.23
CA VAL A 9 -11.53 -15.11 -0.32
C VAL A 9 -12.16 -16.47 -0.66
N LYS A 10 -13.34 -16.79 -0.10
CA LYS A 10 -14.07 -18.02 -0.41
C LYS A 10 -14.49 -18.15 -1.89
N GLN A 11 -14.52 -17.05 -2.64
CA GLN A 11 -14.85 -17.04 -4.07
C GLN A 11 -13.63 -17.25 -4.97
N THR A 12 -12.43 -17.29 -4.40
CA THR A 12 -11.19 -17.49 -5.18
C THR A 12 -10.96 -18.95 -5.52
N THR A 13 -10.27 -19.18 -6.63
CA THR A 13 -10.06 -20.53 -7.20
C THR A 13 -8.83 -21.23 -6.64
N SER A 14 -7.92 -20.46 -6.01
CA SER A 14 -6.69 -21.01 -5.43
C SER A 14 -6.24 -20.22 -4.19
N PRO A 15 -5.47 -20.85 -3.28
CA PRO A 15 -4.88 -20.13 -2.14
C PRO A 15 -4.01 -18.95 -2.56
N LEU A 16 -3.30 -19.04 -3.68
CA LEU A 16 -2.48 -17.94 -4.20
C LEU A 16 -3.33 -16.74 -4.60
N GLU A 17 -4.43 -16.99 -5.31
CA GLU A 17 -5.39 -15.94 -5.68
C GLU A 17 -6.01 -15.30 -4.44
N GLY A 18 -6.44 -16.11 -3.46
CA GLY A 18 -6.98 -15.63 -2.20
C GLY A 18 -5.99 -14.77 -1.41
N ARG A 19 -4.70 -15.11 -1.41
CA ARG A 19 -3.64 -14.31 -0.76
C ARG A 19 -3.42 -12.97 -1.46
N ASN A 20 -3.43 -12.97 -2.79
CA ASN A 20 -3.32 -11.75 -3.58
C ASN A 20 -4.53 -10.82 -3.39
N LEU A 21 -5.75 -11.40 -3.38
CA LEU A 21 -6.98 -10.67 -3.10
C LEU A 21 -6.95 -10.08 -1.68
N ALA A 22 -6.57 -10.87 -0.67
CA ALA A 22 -6.51 -10.40 0.71
C ALA A 22 -5.51 -9.25 0.89
N ARG A 23 -4.36 -9.35 0.24
CA ARG A 23 -3.36 -8.28 0.25
C ARG A 23 -3.89 -7.00 -0.42
N GLU A 24 -4.49 -7.12 -1.60
CA GLU A 24 -5.01 -5.97 -2.34
C GLU A 24 -6.18 -5.30 -1.60
N TYR A 25 -7.04 -6.10 -0.95
CA TYR A 25 -8.08 -5.61 -0.06
C TYR A 25 -7.49 -4.79 1.09
N LEU A 26 -6.50 -5.34 1.80
CA LEU A 26 -5.87 -4.65 2.93
C LEU A 26 -5.12 -3.38 2.49
N GLN A 27 -4.48 -3.40 1.32
CA GLN A 27 -3.90 -2.19 0.71
C GLN A 27 -4.96 -1.12 0.48
N ALA A 28 -6.13 -1.47 -0.06
CA ALA A 28 -7.23 -0.52 -0.26
C ALA A 28 -7.75 0.03 1.08
N ARG A 29 -7.83 -0.81 2.12
CA ARG A 29 -8.23 -0.39 3.46
C ARG A 29 -7.23 0.57 4.10
N ILE A 30 -5.94 0.26 3.99
CA ILE A 30 -4.84 1.13 4.45
C ILE A 30 -4.88 2.47 3.71
N LEU A 31 -5.03 2.46 2.38
CA LEU A 31 -5.17 3.69 1.58
C LEU A 31 -6.38 4.53 2.01
N GLY A 32 -7.51 3.90 2.29
CA GLY A 32 -8.69 4.59 2.81
C GLY A 32 -8.44 5.24 4.17
N SER A 33 -7.70 4.56 5.06
CA SER A 33 -7.34 5.10 6.37
C SER A 33 -6.41 6.30 6.24
N LEU A 34 -5.37 6.18 5.41
CA LEU A 34 -4.44 7.25 5.06
C LEU A 34 -5.16 8.48 4.48
N GLN A 35 -6.14 8.27 3.60
CA GLN A 35 -6.94 9.34 3.06
C GLN A 35 -7.74 10.08 4.14
N ARG A 36 -8.41 9.34 5.04
CA ARG A 36 -9.17 9.95 6.16
C ARG A 36 -8.27 10.68 7.15
N SER A 37 -7.05 10.21 7.35
CA SER A 37 -6.06 10.88 8.21
C SER A 37 -5.35 12.05 7.51
N GLY A 38 -5.78 12.44 6.30
CA GLY A 38 -5.23 13.57 5.56
C GLY A 38 -3.87 13.32 4.92
N ALA A 39 -3.41 12.07 4.83
CA ALA A 39 -2.10 11.74 4.25
C ALA A 39 -2.02 12.10 2.75
N MET A 40 -3.14 12.12 2.03
CA MET A 40 -3.20 12.55 0.62
C MET A 40 -2.95 14.06 0.43
N ILE A 41 -2.80 14.84 1.51
CA ILE A 41 -2.49 16.28 1.43
C ILE A 41 -0.97 16.49 1.24
N PRO A 42 -0.09 15.93 2.09
CA PRO A 42 1.35 16.05 1.89
C PRO A 42 1.97 14.93 1.03
N LEU A 43 1.29 13.79 0.85
CA LEU A 43 1.87 12.62 0.17
C LEU A 43 1.24 12.35 -1.19
N ALA A 44 2.09 12.08 -2.18
CA ALA A 44 1.69 11.54 -3.47
C ALA A 44 1.99 10.05 -3.55
N PHE A 45 0.99 9.25 -3.87
CA PHE A 45 1.09 7.81 -4.10
C PHE A 45 1.82 7.51 -5.42
N HIS A 46 2.74 6.55 -5.41
CA HIS A 46 3.47 6.13 -6.60
C HIS A 46 3.84 4.63 -6.55
N GLY A 47 4.74 4.22 -7.44
CA GLY A 47 5.23 2.85 -7.48
C GLY A 47 4.26 1.84 -8.10
N GLY A 48 4.50 0.56 -7.79
CA GLY A 48 3.81 -0.54 -8.45
C GLY A 48 2.33 -0.66 -8.11
N THR A 49 2.00 -0.41 -6.84
CA THR A 49 0.62 -0.52 -6.36
C THR A 49 -0.21 0.68 -6.84
N ALA A 50 0.38 1.87 -7.02
CA ALA A 50 -0.29 2.98 -7.68
C ALA A 50 -0.71 2.61 -9.11
N LEU A 51 0.19 2.00 -9.90
CA LEU A 51 -0.14 1.52 -11.25
C LEU A 51 -1.27 0.48 -11.24
N ARG A 52 -1.27 -0.43 -10.24
CA ARG A 52 -2.32 -1.44 -10.07
C ARG A 52 -3.67 -0.79 -9.79
N PHE A 53 -3.73 0.17 -8.86
CA PHE A 53 -4.98 0.81 -8.43
C PHE A 53 -5.52 1.81 -9.47
N LEU A 54 -4.65 2.59 -10.11
CA LEU A 54 -5.05 3.66 -11.03
C LEU A 54 -5.29 3.17 -12.46
N TYR A 55 -4.55 2.15 -12.92
CA TYR A 55 -4.55 1.73 -14.33
C TYR A 55 -4.73 0.21 -14.52
N SER A 56 -5.21 -0.49 -13.49
CA SER A 56 -5.51 -1.94 -13.55
C SER A 56 -4.36 -2.82 -14.03
N HIS A 57 -3.12 -2.39 -13.78
CA HIS A 57 -1.92 -3.11 -14.23
C HIS A 57 -1.92 -4.57 -13.72
N GLY A 58 -1.51 -5.54 -14.54
CA GLY A 58 -1.79 -6.96 -14.31
C GLY A 58 -1.04 -7.65 -13.17
N ARG A 59 -0.02 -6.99 -12.57
CA ARG A 59 0.80 -7.59 -11.52
C ARG A 59 0.40 -7.12 -10.12
N PHE A 60 0.43 -8.03 -9.17
CA PHE A 60 0.33 -7.71 -7.75
C PHE A 60 1.64 -7.09 -7.24
N SER A 61 1.52 -6.22 -6.25
CA SER A 61 2.65 -5.54 -5.60
C SER A 61 2.41 -5.57 -4.10
N GLU A 62 3.47 -5.62 -3.32
CA GLU A 62 3.39 -5.77 -1.86
C GLU A 62 3.39 -4.44 -1.11
N ASP A 63 4.00 -3.42 -1.74
CA ASP A 63 4.38 -2.16 -1.11
C ASP A 63 3.41 -1.02 -1.47
N LEU A 64 3.15 -0.12 -0.54
CA LEU A 64 2.49 1.16 -0.77
C LEU A 64 3.57 2.26 -0.70
N ASP A 65 3.95 2.78 -1.86
CA ASP A 65 5.04 3.75 -2.00
C ASP A 65 4.49 5.18 -2.12
N PHE A 66 5.02 6.10 -1.32
CA PHE A 66 4.65 7.51 -1.34
C PHE A 66 5.86 8.42 -1.45
N ALA A 67 5.63 9.61 -1.98
CA ALA A 67 6.58 10.72 -2.04
C ALA A 67 6.01 11.89 -1.25
N LEU A 68 6.83 12.53 -0.40
CA LEU A 68 6.47 13.74 0.31
C LEU A 68 6.60 14.95 -0.63
N GLU A 69 5.51 15.27 -1.34
CA GLU A 69 5.47 16.34 -2.35
C GLU A 69 4.85 17.64 -1.81
N GLY A 70 4.06 17.55 -0.73
CA GLY A 70 3.41 18.70 -0.10
C GLY A 70 4.15 19.24 1.13
N ASN A 71 3.44 20.02 1.95
CA ASN A 71 4.04 20.67 3.12
C ASN A 71 4.47 19.65 4.20
N ARG A 72 5.78 19.57 4.46
CA ARG A 72 6.41 18.71 5.47
C ARG A 72 5.87 18.92 6.90
N GLN A 73 5.36 20.11 7.24
CA GLN A 73 4.76 20.37 8.56
C GLN A 73 3.44 19.61 8.77
N ARG A 74 2.77 19.17 7.69
CA ARG A 74 1.54 18.37 7.75
C ARG A 74 1.81 16.87 7.72
N TYR A 75 3.07 16.47 7.57
CA TYR A 75 3.48 15.07 7.50
C TYR A 75 3.76 14.52 8.89
N ASP A 76 2.99 13.51 9.29
CA ASP A 76 3.23 12.74 10.51
C ASP A 76 3.01 11.25 10.24
N PHE A 77 4.13 10.56 9.96
CA PHE A 77 4.11 9.15 9.63
C PHE A 77 3.56 8.28 10.76
N ARG A 78 3.89 8.59 12.02
CA ARG A 78 3.47 7.77 13.16
C ARG A 78 1.99 7.94 13.43
N SER A 79 1.46 9.16 13.29
CA SER A 79 0.02 9.41 13.36
C SER A 79 -0.74 8.64 12.30
N TYR A 80 -0.27 8.60 11.05
CA TYR A 80 -0.89 7.82 9.98
C TYR A 80 -0.92 6.32 10.29
N LEU A 81 0.19 5.74 10.77
CA LEU A 81 0.26 4.34 11.16
C LEU A 81 -0.66 4.02 12.35
N GLN A 82 -0.76 4.96 13.29
CA GLN A 82 -1.66 4.83 14.42
C GLN A 82 -3.13 4.86 13.98
N ALA A 83 -3.48 5.74 13.04
CA ALA A 83 -4.82 5.78 12.44
C ALA A 83 -5.18 4.45 11.76
N ILE A 84 -4.25 3.87 10.98
CA ILE A 84 -4.43 2.55 10.36
C ILE A 84 -4.74 1.48 11.42
N ARG A 85 -3.95 1.43 12.50
CA ARG A 85 -4.18 0.48 13.60
C ARG A 85 -5.54 0.70 14.28
N SER A 86 -5.84 1.94 14.65
CA SER A 86 -7.09 2.32 15.31
C SER A 86 -8.33 2.02 14.47
N GLU A 87 -8.23 2.08 13.14
CA GLU A 87 -9.34 1.73 12.25
C GLU A 87 -9.51 0.22 12.07
N LEU A 88 -8.41 -0.53 11.91
CA LEU A 88 -8.47 -1.95 11.56
C LEU A 88 -8.67 -2.86 12.79
N THR A 89 -8.22 -2.46 13.98
CA THR A 89 -8.38 -3.29 15.19
C THR A 89 -9.85 -3.54 15.55
N PRO A 90 -10.76 -2.54 15.57
CA PRO A 90 -12.18 -2.77 15.83
C PRO A 90 -12.88 -3.70 14.84
N GLU A 91 -12.29 -3.93 13.67
CA GLU A 91 -12.83 -4.81 12.63
C GLU A 91 -12.43 -6.28 12.79
N GLY A 92 -11.73 -6.62 13.88
CA GLY A 92 -11.30 -7.97 14.19
C GLY A 92 -9.93 -8.35 13.62
N TYR A 93 -9.16 -7.37 13.13
CA TYR A 93 -7.77 -7.59 12.73
C TYR A 93 -6.82 -7.41 13.93
N GLN A 94 -5.97 -8.41 14.16
CA GLN A 94 -4.77 -8.20 14.96
C GLN A 94 -3.77 -7.43 14.11
N VAL A 95 -3.37 -6.23 14.56
CA VAL A 95 -2.48 -5.34 13.80
C VAL A 95 -1.22 -5.06 14.59
N GLU A 96 -0.07 -5.43 14.01
CA GLU A 96 1.25 -5.09 14.53
C GLU A 96 1.94 -4.10 13.59
N LEU A 97 2.63 -3.11 14.16
CA LEU A 97 3.36 -2.10 13.42
C LEU A 97 4.86 -2.24 13.68
N LYS A 98 5.65 -2.41 12.62
CA LYS A 98 7.12 -2.36 12.69
C LYS A 98 7.61 -1.16 11.92
N VAL A 99 8.08 -0.13 12.63
CA VAL A 99 8.39 1.20 12.06
C VAL A 99 9.89 1.45 12.01
N ASN A 100 10.36 2.06 10.92
CA ASN A 100 11.68 2.63 10.77
C ASN A 100 11.59 3.97 10.03
N ASP A 101 11.61 5.04 10.80
CA ASP A 101 11.49 6.45 10.39
C ASP A 101 12.77 7.25 10.66
N LYS A 102 13.91 6.58 10.80
CA LYS A 102 15.22 7.20 11.07
C LYS A 102 16.03 7.53 9.81
N LYS A 103 15.52 7.15 8.63
CA LYS A 103 16.20 7.30 7.33
C LYS A 103 15.40 8.25 6.45
N THR A 104 15.98 8.69 5.32
CA THR A 104 15.28 9.51 4.32
C THR A 104 13.98 8.88 3.84
N VAL A 105 13.99 7.56 3.61
CA VAL A 105 12.79 6.79 3.35
C VAL A 105 12.25 6.26 4.68
N HIS A 106 11.12 6.81 5.10
CA HIS A 106 10.37 6.27 6.22
C HIS A 106 9.68 4.99 5.77
N SER A 107 9.73 3.95 6.57
CA SER A 107 9.14 2.66 6.23
C SER A 107 8.44 2.04 7.43
N ALA A 108 7.35 1.33 7.17
CA ALA A 108 6.68 0.52 8.16
C ALA A 108 6.08 -0.74 7.55
N PHE A 109 6.05 -1.82 8.33
CA PHE A 109 5.21 -2.98 8.03
C PHE A 109 3.95 -2.90 8.88
N VAL A 110 2.80 -2.91 8.21
CA VAL A 110 1.49 -3.19 8.81
C VAL A 110 1.27 -4.69 8.70
N ARG A 111 1.34 -5.38 9.83
CA ARG A 111 1.37 -6.85 9.91
C ARG A 111 0.06 -7.38 10.48
N PHE A 112 -0.41 -8.46 9.89
CA PHE A 112 -1.65 -9.15 10.24
C PHE A 112 -1.33 -10.61 10.59
N PRO A 113 -0.80 -10.87 11.80
CA PRO A 113 -0.50 -12.23 12.23
C PRO A 113 -1.77 -13.07 12.33
N GLY A 114 -1.66 -14.37 12.01
CA GLY A 114 -2.78 -15.32 12.06
C GLY A 114 -3.85 -15.14 10.98
N LEU A 115 -3.90 -13.99 10.29
CA LEU A 115 -4.95 -13.69 9.32
C LEU A 115 -5.02 -14.70 8.18
N LEU A 116 -3.87 -15.16 7.67
CA LEU A 116 -3.83 -16.14 6.59
C LEU A 116 -4.40 -17.49 7.02
N PHE A 117 -4.16 -17.87 8.27
CA PHE A 117 -4.75 -19.07 8.87
C PHE A 117 -6.26 -18.90 9.06
N ASP A 118 -6.70 -17.77 9.62
CA ASP A 118 -8.11 -17.45 9.81
C ASP A 118 -8.91 -17.47 8.49
N LEU A 119 -8.27 -17.09 7.38
CA LEU A 119 -8.86 -17.08 6.04
C LEU A 119 -8.77 -18.45 5.34
N GLY A 120 -8.17 -19.47 5.95
CA GLY A 120 -7.94 -20.78 5.31
C GLY A 120 -6.91 -20.74 4.17
N LEU A 121 -6.09 -19.69 4.09
CA LEU A 121 -5.08 -19.46 3.05
C LEU A 121 -3.69 -20.00 3.42
N SER A 122 -3.53 -20.45 4.67
CA SER A 122 -2.31 -21.06 5.17
C SER A 122 -2.62 -22.08 6.27
N PRO A 123 -1.94 -23.24 6.29
CA PRO A 123 -2.03 -24.17 7.42
C PRO A 123 -1.21 -23.68 8.64
N GLN A 124 -0.36 -22.67 8.48
CA GLN A 124 0.54 -22.19 9.54
C GLN A 124 -0.02 -20.94 10.24
N ARG A 125 -0.36 -21.05 11.52
CA ARG A 125 -0.83 -19.91 12.34
C ARG A 125 0.20 -18.79 12.49
N SER A 126 1.49 -19.13 12.41
CA SER A 126 2.60 -18.18 12.53
C SER A 126 2.83 -17.36 11.27
N GLU A 127 2.22 -17.72 10.14
CA GLU A 127 2.41 -16.99 8.90
C GLU A 127 1.72 -15.62 8.96
N VAL A 128 2.48 -14.58 8.59
CA VAL A 128 2.03 -13.19 8.70
C VAL A 128 1.86 -12.59 7.32
N LEU A 129 0.65 -12.07 7.03
CA LEU A 129 0.47 -11.16 5.90
C LEU A 129 0.95 -9.77 6.33
N ALA A 130 1.80 -9.15 5.52
CA ALA A 130 2.28 -7.79 5.76
C ALA A 130 2.09 -6.91 4.54
N VAL A 131 1.71 -5.65 4.77
CA VAL A 131 1.72 -4.58 3.78
C VAL A 131 2.79 -3.58 4.20
N LYS A 132 3.73 -3.31 3.30
CA LYS A 132 4.77 -2.31 3.54
C LYS A 132 4.24 -0.93 3.14
N VAL A 133 4.48 0.08 3.96
CA VAL A 133 4.22 1.48 3.64
C VAL A 133 5.55 2.19 3.65
N GLU A 134 5.91 2.84 2.54
CA GLU A 134 7.14 3.62 2.41
C GLU A 134 6.82 5.06 2.00
N VAL A 135 7.54 6.01 2.59
CA VAL A 135 7.44 7.42 2.26
C VAL A 135 8.85 7.94 2.03
N ASP A 136 9.16 8.34 0.79
CA ASP A 136 10.36 9.12 0.51
C ASP A 136 10.15 10.55 1.01
N THR A 137 10.91 10.96 2.02
CA THR A 137 10.82 12.31 2.61
C THR A 137 11.72 13.34 1.92
N ASN A 138 12.43 12.93 0.88
CA ASN A 138 13.22 13.81 0.02
C ASN A 138 13.17 13.32 -1.44
N PRO A 139 11.98 13.28 -2.06
CA PRO A 139 11.82 12.76 -3.42
C PRO A 139 12.51 13.68 -4.46
N PRO A 140 12.88 13.14 -5.63
CA PRO A 140 13.38 13.95 -6.73
C PRO A 140 12.31 14.96 -7.19
N GLN A 141 12.74 16.17 -7.52
CA GLN A 141 11.84 17.21 -8.00
C GLN A 141 11.37 16.96 -9.44
N GLY A 142 10.23 17.56 -9.79
CA GLY A 142 9.71 17.57 -11.17
C GLY A 142 8.65 16.51 -11.45
N ALA A 143 8.19 15.77 -10.44
CA ALA A 143 7.04 14.89 -10.58
C ALA A 143 5.75 15.70 -10.81
N GLY A 144 5.01 15.38 -11.87
CA GLY A 144 3.65 15.85 -12.06
C GLY A 144 2.70 15.16 -11.09
N LEU A 145 1.67 15.88 -10.63
CA LEU A 145 0.71 15.40 -9.64
C LEU A 145 -0.69 15.33 -10.22
N SER A 146 -1.45 14.33 -9.80
CA SER A 146 -2.85 14.17 -10.16
C SER A 146 -3.65 13.63 -8.98
N THR A 147 -4.95 13.84 -9.03
CA THR A 147 -5.89 13.25 -8.06
C THR A 147 -6.96 12.48 -8.81
N THR A 148 -7.09 11.20 -8.51
CA THR A 148 -8.04 10.32 -9.20
C THR A 148 -8.92 9.59 -8.19
N VAL A 149 -10.22 9.52 -8.49
CA VAL A 149 -11.16 8.70 -7.73
C VAL A 149 -11.19 7.28 -8.30
N VAL A 150 -10.90 6.30 -7.46
CA VAL A 150 -10.92 4.87 -7.78
C VAL A 150 -11.90 4.15 -6.87
N ARG A 151 -12.66 3.20 -7.42
CA ARG A 151 -13.51 2.30 -6.65
C ARG A 151 -12.89 0.90 -6.65
N ARG A 152 -12.26 0.53 -5.53
CA ARG A 152 -11.61 -0.77 -5.37
C ARG A 152 -11.73 -1.25 -3.94
N PHE A 153 -12.71 -2.12 -3.69
CA PHE A 153 -13.22 -2.51 -2.36
C PHE A 153 -13.85 -1.37 -1.55
N VAL A 154 -13.26 -0.17 -1.61
CA VAL A 154 -13.75 1.09 -1.04
C VAL A 154 -13.57 2.22 -2.06
N VAL A 155 -14.20 3.37 -1.83
CA VAL A 155 -13.97 4.59 -2.62
C VAL A 155 -12.68 5.25 -2.12
N LEU A 156 -11.75 5.49 -3.04
CA LEU A 156 -10.45 6.10 -2.79
C LEU A 156 -10.30 7.33 -3.67
N GLN A 157 -9.93 8.46 -3.09
CA GLN A 157 -9.48 9.68 -3.76
C GLN A 157 -7.97 9.77 -3.55
N LEU A 158 -7.23 9.23 -4.51
CA LEU A 158 -5.78 9.08 -4.42
C LEU A 158 -5.11 10.33 -4.97
N HIS A 159 -4.27 10.98 -4.17
CA HIS A 159 -3.28 11.94 -4.65
C HIS A 159 -2.04 11.15 -5.08
N HIS A 160 -1.57 11.34 -6.31
CA HIS A 160 -0.55 10.47 -6.89
C HIS A 160 0.32 11.17 -7.94
N HIS A 161 1.47 10.59 -8.23
CA HIS A 161 2.27 10.97 -9.40
C HIS A 161 1.49 10.74 -10.69
N ASP A 162 1.55 11.68 -11.63
CA ASP A 162 0.88 11.55 -12.92
C ASP A 162 1.46 10.39 -13.75
N LYS A 163 0.78 10.07 -14.86
CA LYS A 163 1.18 8.91 -15.67
C LYS A 163 2.61 9.02 -16.21
N ALA A 164 3.05 10.22 -16.60
CA ALA A 164 4.39 10.46 -17.12
C ALA A 164 5.45 10.24 -16.05
N SER A 165 5.21 10.74 -14.84
CA SER A 165 6.11 10.60 -13.68
C SER A 165 6.20 9.16 -13.21
N LEU A 166 5.08 8.43 -13.20
CA LEU A 166 5.06 6.99 -12.89
C LEU A 166 5.87 6.16 -13.90
N LEU A 167 5.77 6.50 -15.19
CA LEU A 167 6.58 5.86 -16.24
C LEU A 167 8.06 6.22 -16.09
N SER A 168 8.37 7.49 -15.85
CA SER A 168 9.73 7.97 -15.62
C SER A 168 10.40 7.23 -14.45
N GLY A 169 9.72 7.09 -13.32
CA GLY A 169 10.21 6.34 -12.17
C GLY A 169 10.50 4.87 -12.49
N LYS A 170 9.68 4.25 -13.36
CA LYS A 170 9.91 2.88 -13.85
C LYS A 170 11.14 2.78 -14.75
N LEU A 171 11.26 3.67 -15.74
CA LEU A 171 12.42 3.73 -16.63
C LEU A 171 13.71 3.94 -15.83
N HIS A 172 13.69 4.87 -14.87
CA HIS A 172 14.81 5.10 -13.97
C HIS A 172 15.18 3.83 -13.19
N ALA A 173 14.19 3.12 -12.61
CA ALA A 173 14.43 1.88 -11.89
C ALA A 173 15.03 0.76 -12.76
N VAL A 174 14.68 0.70 -14.05
CA VAL A 174 15.27 -0.25 -15.01
C VAL A 174 16.71 0.14 -15.37
N LEU A 175 16.94 1.42 -15.68
CA LEU A 175 18.21 1.90 -16.20
C LEU A 175 19.31 2.06 -15.13
N GLN A 176 18.93 2.34 -13.88
CA GLN A 176 19.88 2.72 -12.83
C GLN A 176 20.11 1.65 -11.77
N ARG A 177 19.33 0.56 -11.76
CA ARG A 177 19.62 -0.54 -10.83
C ARG A 177 20.82 -1.35 -11.30
N SER A 178 21.64 -1.72 -10.33
CA SER A 178 22.80 -2.62 -10.55
C SER A 178 22.41 -4.05 -10.93
N TYR A 179 21.11 -4.39 -10.91
CA TYR A 179 20.59 -5.70 -11.30
C TYR A 179 19.21 -5.58 -11.96
N PRO A 180 18.88 -6.45 -12.94
CA PRO A 180 17.56 -6.49 -13.53
C PRO A 180 16.55 -7.03 -12.52
N LYS A 181 15.41 -6.34 -12.39
CA LYS A 181 14.28 -6.82 -11.58
C LYS A 181 13.08 -6.98 -12.50
N GLY A 182 12.69 -8.23 -12.76
CA GLY A 182 11.66 -8.56 -13.77
C GLY A 182 10.30 -7.89 -13.59
N ARG A 183 10.00 -7.28 -12.43
CA ARG A 183 8.76 -6.50 -12.20
C ARG A 183 8.80 -5.07 -12.76
N ASP A 184 9.96 -4.64 -13.25
CA ASP A 184 10.20 -3.30 -13.79
C ASP A 184 10.38 -3.30 -15.32
N ILE A 185 10.58 -4.49 -15.92
CA ILE A 185 10.63 -4.76 -17.37
C ILE A 185 9.22 -5.17 -17.82
#